data_AF-A0A1Q8TR69-F1
#
_entry.id   AF-A0A1Q8TR69-F1
#
_cell.length_a   1.000
_cell.length_b   1.000
_cell.length_c   1.000
_cell.angle_alpha   90.00
_cell.angle_beta   90.00
_cell.angle_gamma   90.00
#
_symmetry.space_group_name_H-M   'P 1'
#
loop_
_entity.id
_entity.type
_entity.pdbx_description
1 polymer ?
#
loop_
_entity_poly.entity_id
_entity_poly.type
_entity_poly.pdbx_seq_one_letter_code
_entity_poly.pdbx_strand_id
1 'polypeptide(L)'
;MSALREWSVPGRRADLVAAAWRTGATVVAIAEAARAKSRQTIYDDLKSRGIDPRDRPKGKNMTAVTVEGFNGVDDDQPGGPLYDAVVAKHEGRATAPDSQEFGRMLALSMALGQYNDLWASLAEEEDARTERDRALHLVDVRWEALADPNSKGSWLHGHQAYVRAEDDAHRAIEAWKVAAETLMRLASLRRGEDADRLVDAYEQFILPAGHPPADKPDIDAEAEAAQLHEALHTQHARRQRLAAETLSLAARS
;
A
#
# COMPACT_ATOMS: atom_id res chain seq x y z
N MET A 1 -18.20 19.34 14.53
CA MET A 1 -19.16 18.89 15.57
C MET A 1 -20.11 17.77 15.11
N SER A 2 -20.42 17.60 13.81
CA SER A 2 -21.26 16.48 13.31
C SER A 2 -20.62 15.10 13.54
N ALA A 3 -19.34 14.93 13.19
CA ALA A 3 -18.62 13.66 13.34
C ALA A 3 -18.55 13.14 14.79
N LEU A 4 -18.48 14.03 15.79
CA LEU A 4 -18.50 13.68 17.21
C LEU A 4 -19.90 13.29 17.72
N ARG A 5 -20.97 13.79 17.10
CA ARG A 5 -22.37 13.41 17.41
C ARG A 5 -22.79 12.10 16.72
N GLU A 6 -22.16 11.74 15.62
CA GLU A 6 -22.46 10.49 14.90
C GLU A 6 -21.99 9.24 15.65
N TRP A 7 -20.95 9.38 16.48
CA TRP A 7 -20.39 8.30 17.28
C TRP A 7 -21.19 7.92 18.52
N SER A 8 -22.02 8.82 19.03
CA SER A 8 -22.85 8.56 20.22
C SER A 8 -24.17 7.84 19.88
N VAL A 9 -24.43 7.57 18.59
CA VAL A 9 -25.59 6.80 18.14
C VAL A 9 -25.30 5.29 18.31
N PRO A 10 -26.14 4.54 19.05
CA PRO A 10 -25.97 3.10 19.22
C PRO A 10 -25.85 2.37 17.87
N GLY A 11 -24.81 1.55 17.70
CA GLY A 11 -24.56 0.76 16.49
C GLY A 11 -23.83 1.50 15.35
N ARG A 12 -23.81 2.84 15.34
CA ARG A 12 -23.18 3.63 14.27
C ARG A 12 -21.65 3.56 14.29
N ARG A 13 -21.05 3.43 15.47
CA ARG A 13 -19.62 3.17 15.63
C ARG A 13 -19.19 1.90 14.89
N ALA A 14 -19.96 0.82 15.03
CA ALA A 14 -19.68 -0.43 14.32
C ALA A 14 -19.82 -0.30 12.80
N ASP A 15 -20.74 0.53 12.30
CA ASP A 15 -20.83 0.83 10.86
C ASP A 15 -19.60 1.59 10.34
N LEU A 16 -19.14 2.60 11.08
CA LEU A 16 -17.96 3.39 10.73
C LEU A 16 -16.68 2.55 10.79
N VAL A 17 -16.56 1.71 11.81
CA VAL A 17 -15.47 0.73 11.96
C VAL A 17 -15.48 -0.26 10.80
N ALA A 18 -16.65 -0.79 10.43
CA ALA A 18 -16.78 -1.70 9.28
C ALA A 18 -16.48 -1.00 7.95
N ALA A 19 -16.87 0.26 7.78
CA ALA A 19 -16.53 1.05 6.59
C ALA A 19 -15.02 1.28 6.49
N ALA A 20 -14.38 1.76 7.56
CA ALA A 20 -12.93 1.97 7.61
C ALA A 20 -12.15 0.66 7.37
N TRP A 21 -12.65 -0.46 7.90
CA TRP A 21 -12.06 -1.78 7.66
C TRP A 21 -12.15 -2.20 6.19
N ARG A 22 -13.31 -1.99 5.53
CA ARG A 22 -13.50 -2.30 4.11
C ARG A 22 -12.64 -1.43 3.20
N THR A 23 -12.32 -0.20 3.60
CA THR A 23 -11.37 0.67 2.89
C THR A 23 -9.91 0.36 3.21
N GLY A 24 -9.62 -0.75 3.91
CA GLY A 24 -8.27 -1.22 4.16
C GLY A 24 -7.63 -0.77 5.47
N ALA A 25 -8.30 0.01 6.32
CA ALA A 25 -7.72 0.40 7.61
C ALA A 25 -7.50 -0.82 8.52
N THR A 26 -6.37 -0.88 9.22
CA THR A 26 -6.08 -1.97 10.17
C THR A 26 -6.85 -1.78 11.47
N VAL A 27 -7.09 -2.86 12.24
CA VAL A 27 -7.72 -2.76 13.57
C VAL A 27 -6.99 -1.75 14.46
N VAL A 28 -5.67 -1.67 14.35
CA VAL A 28 -4.86 -0.74 15.14
C VAL A 28 -5.07 0.70 14.68
N ALA A 29 -5.02 0.97 13.37
CA ALA A 29 -5.27 2.31 12.82
C ALA A 29 -6.69 2.80 13.16
N ILE A 30 -7.69 1.93 13.04
CA ILE A 30 -9.07 2.24 13.43
C ILE A 30 -9.16 2.51 14.93
N ALA A 31 -8.50 1.72 15.78
CA ALA A 31 -8.50 1.95 17.24
C ALA A 31 -7.84 3.28 17.62
N GLU A 32 -6.76 3.65 16.94
CA GLU A 32 -6.02 4.90 17.15
C GLU A 32 -6.86 6.11 16.68
N ALA A 33 -7.36 6.10 15.45
CA ALA A 33 -8.25 7.13 14.93
C ALA A 33 -9.53 7.25 15.77
N ALA A 34 -10.01 6.11 16.27
CA ALA A 34 -11.20 6.07 17.10
C ALA A 34 -10.94 6.44 18.58
N ARG A 35 -9.70 6.71 18.98
CA ARG A 35 -9.31 6.85 20.40
C ARG A 35 -9.95 5.77 21.29
N ALA A 36 -10.09 4.56 20.75
CA ALA A 36 -10.80 3.48 21.39
C ALA A 36 -9.99 3.00 22.60
N LYS A 37 -10.67 2.75 23.73
CA LYS A 37 -10.01 2.32 24.97
C LYS A 37 -9.27 0.98 24.81
N SER A 38 -9.69 0.15 23.85
CA SER A 38 -9.02 -1.11 23.54
C SER A 38 -9.22 -1.50 22.07
N ARG A 39 -8.24 -2.20 21.50
CA ARG A 39 -8.38 -2.86 20.20
C ARG A 39 -9.50 -3.88 20.19
N GLN A 40 -9.78 -4.50 21.35
CA GLN A 40 -10.90 -5.43 21.51
C GLN A 40 -12.24 -4.79 21.17
N THR A 41 -12.41 -3.50 21.48
CA THR A 41 -13.64 -2.76 21.11
C THR A 41 -13.85 -2.75 19.59
N ILE A 42 -12.77 -2.62 18.81
CA ILE A 42 -12.83 -2.64 17.34
C ILE A 42 -13.09 -4.07 16.84
N TYR A 43 -12.48 -5.09 17.46
CA TYR A 43 -12.78 -6.50 17.15
C TYR A 43 -14.26 -6.83 17.39
N ASP A 44 -14.82 -6.39 18.51
CA ASP A 44 -16.22 -6.65 18.86
C ASP A 44 -17.18 -5.91 17.91
N ASP A 45 -16.85 -4.66 17.55
CA ASP A 45 -17.61 -3.87 16.58
C ASP A 45 -17.60 -4.53 15.19
N LEU A 46 -16.45 -5.03 14.71
CA LEU A 46 -16.33 -5.76 13.43
C LEU A 46 -17.12 -7.07 13.47
N LYS A 47 -16.99 -7.84 14.55
CA LYS A 47 -17.71 -9.10 14.74
C LYS A 47 -19.23 -8.90 14.77
N SER A 48 -19.71 -7.80 15.36
CA SER A 48 -21.14 -7.45 15.36
C SER A 48 -21.70 -7.19 13.96
N ARG A 49 -20.84 -6.95 12.96
CA ARG A 49 -21.17 -6.79 11.54
C ARG A 49 -20.83 -8.01 10.70
N GLY A 50 -20.54 -9.14 11.33
CA GLY A 50 -20.19 -10.39 10.65
C GLY A 50 -18.82 -10.37 9.97
N ILE A 51 -17.94 -9.47 10.39
CA ILE A 51 -16.58 -9.36 9.85
C ILE A 51 -15.61 -9.98 10.86
N ASP A 52 -14.89 -11.04 10.49
CA ASP A 52 -13.74 -11.52 11.27
C ASP A 52 -12.47 -10.82 10.79
N PRO A 53 -11.80 -10.01 11.63
CA PRO A 53 -10.59 -9.29 11.22
C PRO A 53 -9.40 -10.22 10.96
N ARG A 54 -9.48 -11.49 11.41
CA ARG A 54 -8.48 -12.53 11.16
C ARG A 54 -8.60 -13.14 9.76
N ASP A 55 -9.77 -12.98 9.13
CA ASP A 55 -10.04 -13.40 7.75
C ASP A 55 -9.56 -12.37 6.73
N ARG A 56 -8.91 -11.29 7.19
CA ARG A 56 -8.22 -10.37 6.26
C ARG A 56 -7.21 -11.19 5.46
N PRO A 57 -7.27 -11.15 4.12
CA PRO A 57 -6.24 -11.78 3.30
C PRO A 57 -4.89 -11.20 3.74
N LYS A 58 -4.06 -12.03 4.38
CA LYS A 58 -2.68 -11.69 4.71
C LYS A 58 -1.90 -11.86 3.42
N GLY A 59 -1.46 -10.75 2.85
CA GLY A 59 -0.92 -10.70 1.50
C GLY A 59 -2.05 -10.80 0.49
N LYS A 60 -2.30 -9.72 -0.26
CA LYS A 60 -2.98 -9.87 -1.54
C LYS A 60 -2.05 -10.70 -2.40
N ASN A 61 -2.25 -12.01 -2.45
CA ASN A 61 -1.91 -12.76 -3.65
C ASN A 61 -2.85 -12.20 -4.72
N MET A 62 -2.45 -11.11 -5.37
CA MET A 62 -3.11 -10.66 -6.58
C MET A 62 -2.93 -11.81 -7.57
N THR A 63 -3.99 -12.57 -7.76
CA THR A 63 -3.99 -13.60 -8.80
C THR A 63 -3.71 -12.90 -10.10
N ALA A 64 -2.66 -13.34 -10.80
CA ALA A 64 -2.25 -12.77 -12.07
C ALA A 64 -3.46 -12.73 -13.01
N VAL A 65 -3.69 -11.57 -13.61
CA VAL A 65 -4.71 -11.42 -14.65
C VAL A 65 -4.36 -12.36 -15.79
N THR A 66 -5.36 -13.13 -16.21
CA THR A 66 -5.24 -14.12 -17.27
C THR A 66 -6.17 -13.75 -18.42
N VAL A 67 -5.64 -13.65 -19.64
CA VAL A 67 -6.41 -13.40 -20.86
C VAL A 67 -6.05 -14.47 -21.87
N GLU A 68 -7.06 -15.13 -22.44
CA GLU A 68 -6.87 -16.25 -23.40
C GLU A 68 -5.99 -17.40 -22.86
N GLY A 69 -5.92 -17.57 -21.54
CA GLY A 69 -5.07 -18.57 -20.90
C GLY A 69 -3.61 -18.13 -20.67
N PHE A 70 -3.23 -16.94 -21.13
CA PHE A 70 -1.94 -16.32 -20.85
C PHE A 70 -2.02 -15.47 -19.59
N ASN A 71 -0.95 -15.42 -18.80
CA ASN A 71 -0.82 -14.51 -17.67
C ASN A 71 0.51 -13.73 -17.64
N GLY A 72 1.44 -14.04 -18.54
CA GLY A 72 2.74 -13.40 -18.66
C GLY A 72 3.75 -13.72 -17.57
N VAL A 73 3.42 -14.61 -16.62
CA VAL A 73 4.26 -14.99 -15.47
C VAL A 73 4.83 -16.40 -15.64
N ASP A 74 4.01 -17.36 -16.05
CA ASP A 74 4.41 -18.77 -16.22
C ASP A 74 4.21 -19.30 -17.64
N ASP A 75 3.89 -18.42 -18.59
CA ASP A 75 3.54 -18.80 -19.97
C ASP A 75 4.66 -19.57 -20.70
N ASP A 76 5.92 -19.32 -20.35
CA ASP A 76 7.12 -19.91 -20.96
C ASP A 76 7.63 -21.19 -20.27
N GLN A 77 7.00 -21.58 -19.16
CA GLN A 77 7.35 -22.79 -18.40
C GLN A 77 6.75 -24.05 -19.06
N PRO A 78 7.30 -25.25 -18.79
CA PRO A 78 6.73 -26.50 -19.30
C PRO A 78 5.23 -26.65 -18.96
N GLY A 79 4.40 -26.76 -20.00
CA GLY A 79 2.94 -26.81 -19.88
C GLY A 79 2.24 -25.44 -19.91
N GLY A 80 2.99 -24.35 -20.07
CA GLY A 80 2.47 -23.02 -20.33
C GLY A 80 2.15 -22.79 -21.83
N PRO A 81 1.23 -21.87 -22.15
CA PRO A 81 0.73 -21.67 -23.52
C PRO A 81 1.80 -21.22 -24.53
N LEU A 82 2.81 -20.43 -24.13
CA LEU A 82 3.92 -20.08 -25.03
C LEU A 82 4.89 -21.25 -25.21
N TYR A 83 5.19 -21.98 -24.13
CA TYR A 83 6.03 -23.18 -24.21
C TYR A 83 5.45 -24.21 -25.17
N ASP A 84 4.16 -24.52 -25.02
CA ASP A 84 3.46 -25.50 -25.86
C ASP A 84 3.44 -25.09 -27.34
N ALA A 85 3.31 -23.79 -27.62
CA ALA A 85 3.39 -23.27 -28.99
C ALA A 85 4.79 -23.38 -29.59
N VAL A 86 5.84 -23.11 -28.81
CA VAL A 86 7.25 -23.29 -29.24
C VAL A 86 7.52 -24.77 -29.55
N VAL A 87 7.11 -25.67 -28.66
CA VAL A 87 7.26 -27.12 -28.86
C VAL A 87 6.51 -27.59 -30.10
N ALA A 88 5.25 -27.19 -30.27
CA ALA A 88 4.45 -27.56 -31.44
C ALA A 88 5.10 -27.11 -32.75
N LYS A 89 5.69 -25.90 -32.78
CA LYS A 89 6.40 -25.37 -33.95
C LYS A 89 7.69 -26.12 -34.22
N HIS A 90 8.49 -26.41 -33.19
CA HIS A 90 9.74 -27.15 -33.33
C HIS A 90 9.50 -28.60 -33.82
N GLU A 91 8.41 -29.23 -33.37
CA GLU A 91 8.03 -30.58 -33.77
C GLU A 91 7.24 -30.66 -35.09
N GLY A 92 6.91 -29.52 -35.71
CA GLY A 92 6.15 -29.47 -36.96
C GLY A 92 4.71 -29.99 -36.82
N ARG A 93 4.09 -29.83 -35.64
CA ARG A 93 2.70 -30.24 -35.41
C ARG A 93 1.75 -29.37 -36.26
N ALA A 94 0.68 -29.97 -36.78
CA ALA A 94 -0.35 -29.26 -37.54
C ALA A 94 -1.08 -28.17 -36.72
N THR A 95 -1.04 -28.27 -35.39
CA THR A 95 -1.58 -27.28 -34.44
C THR A 95 -0.62 -26.15 -34.12
N ALA A 96 0.58 -26.13 -34.71
CA ALA A 96 1.55 -25.06 -34.46
C ALA A 96 1.00 -23.72 -34.98
N PRO A 97 1.11 -22.63 -34.19
CA PRO A 97 0.71 -21.32 -34.65
C PRO A 97 1.61 -20.86 -35.80
N ASP A 98 1.02 -20.11 -36.73
CA ASP A 98 1.81 -19.42 -37.75
C ASP A 98 2.66 -18.29 -37.13
N SER A 99 3.52 -17.67 -37.95
CA SER A 99 4.42 -16.61 -37.47
C SER A 99 3.68 -15.36 -36.97
N GLN A 100 2.51 -15.05 -37.50
CA GLN A 100 1.72 -13.89 -37.09
C GLN A 100 1.06 -14.15 -35.74
N GLU A 101 0.42 -15.30 -35.59
CA GLU A 101 -0.23 -15.71 -34.36
C GLU A 101 0.78 -15.91 -33.21
N PHE A 102 1.94 -16.51 -33.50
CA PHE A 102 3.02 -16.61 -32.52
C PHE A 102 3.51 -15.23 -32.04
N GLY A 103 3.60 -14.25 -32.96
CA GLY A 103 3.95 -12.87 -32.62
C GLY A 103 2.89 -12.19 -31.74
N ARG A 104 1.60 -12.44 -32.00
CA ARG A 104 0.48 -11.94 -31.18
C ARG A 104 0.52 -12.53 -29.77
N MET A 105 0.71 -13.85 -29.66
CA MET A 105 0.81 -14.54 -28.38
C MET A 105 1.97 -14.01 -27.53
N LEU A 106 3.15 -13.82 -28.15
CA LEU A 106 4.31 -13.26 -27.46
C LEU A 106 4.04 -11.83 -26.95
N ALA A 107 3.46 -10.98 -27.80
CA ALA A 107 3.12 -9.62 -27.41
C ALA A 107 2.07 -9.58 -26.28
N LEU A 108 1.06 -10.43 -26.33
CA LEU A 108 0.04 -10.56 -25.29
C LEU A 108 0.65 -11.03 -23.96
N SER A 109 1.47 -12.08 -23.99
CA SER A 109 2.15 -12.60 -22.80
C SER A 109 3.05 -11.54 -22.15
N MET A 110 3.87 -10.84 -22.95
CA MET A 110 4.71 -9.75 -22.46
C MET A 110 3.89 -8.59 -21.87
N ALA A 111 2.81 -8.19 -22.54
CA ALA A 111 1.93 -7.13 -22.06
C ALA A 111 1.22 -7.51 -20.75
N LEU A 112 0.79 -8.77 -20.61
CA LEU A 112 0.21 -9.29 -19.38
C LEU A 112 1.22 -9.38 -18.25
N GLY A 113 2.46 -9.79 -18.53
CA GLY A 113 3.54 -9.80 -17.55
C GLY A 113 3.80 -8.39 -17.01
N GLN A 114 3.99 -7.42 -17.90
CA GLN A 114 4.15 -6.01 -17.52
C GLN A 114 2.94 -5.45 -16.76
N TYR A 115 1.73 -5.78 -17.20
CA TYR A 115 0.50 -5.35 -16.53
C TYR A 115 0.41 -5.91 -15.11
N ASN A 116 0.66 -7.21 -14.93
CA ASN A 116 0.60 -7.88 -13.65
C ASN A 116 1.68 -7.38 -12.69
N ASP A 117 2.91 -7.17 -13.17
CA ASP A 117 4.01 -6.58 -12.39
C ASP A 117 3.67 -5.15 -11.96
N LEU A 118 3.18 -4.33 -12.89
CA LEU A 118 2.78 -2.94 -12.62
C LEU A 118 1.67 -2.87 -11.58
N TRP A 119 0.66 -3.73 -11.68
CA TRP A 119 -0.43 -3.79 -10.71
C TRP A 119 0.03 -4.24 -9.32
N ALA A 120 0.92 -5.23 -9.25
CA ALA A 120 1.51 -5.66 -7.99
C ALA A 120 2.32 -4.52 -7.34
N SER A 121 3.18 -3.85 -8.11
CA SER A 121 3.96 -2.72 -7.61
C SER A 121 3.11 -1.50 -7.24
N LEU A 122 2.00 -1.22 -7.94
CA LEU A 122 1.05 -0.18 -7.56
C LEU A 122 0.43 -0.47 -6.18
N ALA A 123 0.05 -1.73 -5.94
CA ALA A 123 -0.51 -2.13 -4.65
C ALA A 123 0.54 -2.06 -3.53
N GLU A 124 1.77 -2.50 -3.78
CA GLU A 124 2.87 -2.41 -2.81
C GLU A 124 3.20 -0.96 -2.45
N GLU A 125 3.24 -0.06 -3.45
CA GLU A 125 3.49 1.36 -3.25
C GLU A 125 2.36 2.02 -2.44
N GLU A 126 1.10 1.72 -2.75
CA GLU A 126 -0.06 2.24 -2.00
C GLU A 126 -0.05 1.78 -0.53
N ASP A 127 0.24 0.50 -0.30
CA ASP A 127 0.34 -0.08 1.04
C ASP A 127 1.50 0.58 1.82
N ALA A 128 2.66 0.75 1.20
CA ALA A 128 3.81 1.40 1.81
C ALA A 128 3.56 2.88 2.12
N ARG A 129 2.89 3.60 1.20
CA ARG A 129 2.48 5.00 1.40
C ARG A 129 1.53 5.14 2.59
N THR A 130 0.56 4.23 2.68
CA THR A 130 -0.40 4.19 3.79
C THR A 130 0.30 3.96 5.13
N GLU A 131 1.26 3.04 5.20
CA GLU A 131 2.01 2.79 6.44
C GLU A 131 2.94 3.95 6.80
N ARG A 132 3.57 4.60 5.81
CA ARG A 132 4.33 5.85 6.00
C ARG A 132 3.48 6.94 6.64
N ASP A 133 2.32 7.24 6.05
CA ASP A 133 1.42 8.29 6.54
C ASP A 133 0.91 7.98 7.95
N ARG A 134 0.64 6.70 8.21
CA ARG A 134 0.25 6.22 9.54
C ARG A 134 1.37 6.37 10.57
N ALA A 135 2.60 6.01 10.22
CA ALA A 135 3.75 6.12 11.12
C ALA A 135 4.04 7.59 11.45
N LEU A 136 3.97 8.49 10.46
CA LEU A 136 4.07 9.94 10.66
C LEU A 136 2.98 10.46 11.61
N HIS A 137 1.73 10.06 11.40
CA HIS A 137 0.64 10.43 12.31
C HIS A 137 0.86 9.92 13.73
N LEU A 138 1.41 8.71 13.89
CA LEU A 138 1.68 8.13 15.19
C LEU A 138 2.71 8.95 15.99
N VAL A 139 3.72 9.54 15.33
CA VAL A 139 4.67 10.45 15.99
C VAL A 139 3.94 11.60 16.68
N ASP A 140 3.00 12.24 15.98
CA ASP A 140 2.20 13.35 16.50
C ASP A 140 1.34 12.90 17.69
N VAL A 141 0.65 11.76 17.55
CA VAL A 141 -0.18 11.20 18.63
C VAL A 141 0.64 10.89 19.88
N ARG A 142 1.84 10.32 19.72
CA ARG A 142 2.73 10.01 20.86
C ARG A 142 3.27 11.28 21.51
N TRP A 143 3.57 12.29 20.72
CA TRP A 143 3.97 13.59 21.25
C TRP A 143 2.84 14.26 22.05
N GLU A 144 1.62 14.31 21.51
CA GLU A 144 0.47 14.89 22.22
C GLU A 144 0.17 14.15 23.52
N ALA A 145 0.30 12.81 23.54
CA ALA A 145 0.08 11.99 24.72
C ALA A 145 1.09 12.27 25.86
N LEU A 146 2.26 12.83 25.56
CA LEU A 146 3.22 13.28 26.59
C LEU A 146 2.73 14.51 27.35
N ALA A 147 1.92 15.35 26.71
CA ALA A 147 1.39 16.57 27.30
C ALA A 147 0.04 16.35 28.00
N ASP A 148 -0.57 15.16 27.90
CA ASP A 148 -1.86 14.87 28.55
C ASP A 148 -1.68 14.67 30.07
N PRO A 149 -2.22 15.57 30.92
CA PRO A 149 -2.12 15.45 32.37
C PRO A 149 -2.87 14.23 32.93
N ASN A 150 -3.72 13.58 32.13
CA ASN A 150 -4.45 12.36 32.52
C ASN A 150 -3.69 11.07 32.15
N SER A 151 -2.53 11.17 31.50
CA SER A 151 -1.72 10.02 31.15
C SER A 151 -1.15 9.37 32.41
N LYS A 152 -1.52 8.11 32.66
CA LYS A 152 -1.15 7.35 33.87
C LYS A 152 0.26 6.72 33.82
N GLY A 153 1.03 6.98 32.77
CA GLY A 153 2.37 6.42 32.57
C GLY A 153 3.48 7.33 33.08
N SER A 154 4.67 6.78 33.33
CA SER A 154 5.85 7.62 33.56
C SER A 154 6.19 8.38 32.27
N TRP A 155 6.59 9.65 32.41
CA TRP A 155 7.01 10.48 31.27
C TRP A 155 8.10 9.78 30.44
N LEU A 156 9.01 9.06 31.08
CA LEU A 156 10.07 8.29 30.41
C LEU A 156 9.52 7.20 29.49
N HIS A 157 8.48 6.46 29.91
CA HIS A 157 7.86 5.45 29.05
C HIS A 157 7.13 6.08 27.86
N GLY A 158 6.42 7.19 28.08
CA GLY A 158 5.81 7.95 27.00
C GLY A 158 6.84 8.48 26.00
N HIS A 159 7.97 8.98 26.51
CA HIS A 159 9.02 9.57 25.68
C HIS A 159 9.73 8.49 24.86
N GLN A 160 10.01 7.33 25.46
CA GLN A 160 10.52 6.18 24.72
C GLN A 160 9.57 5.73 23.60
N ALA A 161 8.26 5.75 23.84
CA ALA A 161 7.27 5.41 22.81
C ALA A 161 7.24 6.44 21.67
N TYR A 162 7.44 7.72 21.98
CA TYR A 162 7.61 8.79 20.98
C TYR A 162 8.86 8.60 20.13
N VAL A 163 10.03 8.40 20.76
CA VAL A 163 11.30 8.19 20.02
C VAL A 163 11.24 6.95 19.11
N ARG A 164 10.60 5.86 19.57
CA ARG A 164 10.35 4.69 18.72
C ARG A 164 9.45 5.01 17.53
N ALA A 165 8.40 5.81 17.73
CA ALA A 165 7.53 6.21 16.64
C ALA A 165 8.28 7.05 15.58
N GLU A 166 9.25 7.87 15.98
CA GLU A 166 10.09 8.61 15.02
C GLU A 166 11.00 7.69 14.21
N ASP A 167 11.66 6.73 14.87
CA ASP A 167 12.46 5.71 14.17
C ASP A 167 11.60 4.86 13.22
N ASP A 168 10.40 4.47 13.64
CA ASP A 168 9.44 3.76 12.80
C ASP A 168 9.00 4.62 11.59
N ALA A 169 8.77 5.93 11.79
CA ALA A 169 8.42 6.85 10.71
C ALA A 169 9.56 7.02 9.70
N HIS A 170 10.80 7.16 10.15
CA HIS A 170 11.96 7.19 9.25
C HIS A 170 12.06 5.91 8.42
N ARG A 171 11.90 4.74 9.04
CA ARG A 171 11.90 3.45 8.32
C ARG A 171 10.75 3.32 7.34
N ALA A 172 9.56 3.80 7.69
CA ALA A 172 8.40 3.75 6.81
C ALA A 172 8.54 4.69 5.60
N ILE A 173 9.17 5.86 5.76
CA ILE A 173 9.52 6.75 4.63
C ILE A 173 10.48 6.03 3.67
N GLU A 174 11.53 5.39 4.17
CA GLU A 174 12.49 4.66 3.33
C GLU A 174 11.84 3.45 2.63
N ALA A 175 11.00 2.69 3.34
CA ALA A 175 10.28 1.56 2.75
C ALA A 175 9.35 2.00 1.61
N TRP A 176 8.62 3.11 1.82
CA TRP A 176 7.80 3.72 0.78
C TRP A 176 8.63 4.19 -0.41
N LYS A 177 9.76 4.88 -0.17
CA LYS A 177 10.65 5.34 -1.22
C LYS A 177 11.12 4.18 -2.11
N VAL A 178 11.56 3.07 -1.52
CA VAL A 178 11.99 1.87 -2.26
C VAL A 178 10.85 1.29 -3.11
N ALA A 179 9.62 1.23 -2.57
CA ALA A 179 8.45 0.77 -3.32
C ALA A 179 8.13 1.71 -4.49
N ALA A 180 8.13 3.02 -4.26
CA ALA A 180 7.89 4.03 -5.29
C ALA A 180 8.96 4.02 -6.38
N GLU A 181 10.25 3.92 -6.04
CA GLU A 181 11.34 3.78 -7.01
C GLU A 181 11.24 2.49 -7.83
N THR A 182 10.79 1.40 -7.21
CA THR A 182 10.55 0.14 -7.93
C THR A 182 9.41 0.28 -8.92
N LEU A 183 8.29 0.88 -8.50
CA LEU A 183 7.18 1.22 -9.37
C LEU A 183 7.62 2.13 -10.53
N MET A 184 8.42 3.17 -10.27
CA MET A 184 8.87 4.11 -11.30
C MET A 184 9.78 3.48 -12.36
N ARG A 185 10.56 2.45 -11.98
CA ARG A 185 11.41 1.68 -12.90
C ARG A 185 10.65 0.75 -13.84
N LEU A 186 9.39 0.43 -13.53
CA LEU A 186 8.56 -0.39 -14.41
C LEU A 186 8.15 0.37 -15.67
N ALA A 187 7.98 -0.40 -16.74
CA ALA A 187 7.52 0.07 -18.04
C ALA A 187 6.11 0.69 -17.94
N SER A 188 5.85 1.71 -18.75
CA SER A 188 4.57 2.41 -18.79
C SER A 188 3.72 1.89 -19.95
N LEU A 189 2.55 1.33 -19.68
CA LEU A 189 1.61 0.90 -20.74
C LEU A 189 0.88 2.08 -21.42
N ARG A 190 1.64 3.08 -21.90
CA ARG A 190 1.19 4.29 -22.57
C ARG A 190 1.94 4.47 -23.90
N ARG A 191 1.20 4.92 -24.92
CA ARG A 191 1.77 5.17 -26.25
C ARG A 191 2.88 6.22 -26.21
N GLY A 192 4.00 5.92 -26.88
CA GLY A 192 5.15 6.82 -26.99
C GLY A 192 6.17 6.73 -25.85
N GLU A 193 5.88 5.98 -24.78
CA GLU A 193 6.83 5.65 -23.71
C GLU A 193 7.43 4.25 -23.88
N ASP A 194 6.65 3.30 -24.43
CA ASP A 194 7.03 1.90 -24.61
C ASP A 194 6.90 1.42 -26.08
N ALA A 195 7.24 0.15 -26.33
CA ALA A 195 7.09 -0.48 -27.65
C ALA A 195 5.61 -0.54 -28.08
N ASP A 196 5.28 0.09 -29.21
CA ASP A 196 3.91 0.20 -29.72
C ASP A 196 3.14 -1.14 -29.75
N ARG A 197 3.82 -2.25 -30.04
CA ARG A 197 3.19 -3.59 -30.07
C ARG A 197 2.69 -4.07 -28.70
N LEU A 198 3.35 -3.69 -27.60
CA LEU A 198 2.92 -4.06 -26.25
C LEU A 198 1.72 -3.22 -25.82
N VAL A 199 1.77 -1.92 -26.15
CA VAL A 199 0.66 -1.00 -25.91
C VAL A 199 -0.57 -1.43 -26.72
N ASP A 200 -0.38 -1.81 -27.99
CA ASP A 200 -1.45 -2.36 -28.82
C ASP A 200 -2.05 -3.63 -28.19
N ALA A 201 -1.23 -4.55 -27.69
CA ALA A 201 -1.72 -5.77 -27.05
C ALA A 201 -2.50 -5.47 -25.75
N TYR A 202 -2.00 -4.52 -24.95
CA TYR A 202 -2.68 -4.05 -23.75
C TYR A 202 -4.06 -3.42 -24.07
N GLU A 203 -4.11 -2.51 -25.04
CA GLU A 203 -5.34 -1.82 -25.44
C GLU A 203 -6.35 -2.75 -26.13
N GLN A 204 -5.88 -3.74 -26.90
CA GLN A 204 -6.75 -4.61 -27.71
C GLN A 204 -7.23 -5.85 -26.96
N PHE A 205 -6.47 -6.36 -25.98
CA PHE A 205 -6.79 -7.63 -25.32
C PHE A 205 -7.03 -7.49 -23.82
N ILE A 206 -6.24 -6.67 -23.11
CA ILE A 206 -6.32 -6.58 -21.64
C ILE A 206 -7.46 -5.65 -21.21
N LEU A 207 -7.53 -4.43 -21.76
CA LEU A 207 -8.61 -3.49 -21.40
C LEU A 207 -10.02 -4.01 -21.78
N PRO A 208 -10.25 -4.56 -22.98
CA PRO A 208 -11.58 -5.04 -23.37
C PRO A 208 -12.05 -6.28 -22.57
N ALA A 209 -11.13 -7.02 -21.96
CA ALA A 209 -11.46 -8.10 -21.01
C ALA A 209 -12.02 -7.58 -19.67
N GLY A 210 -12.13 -6.26 -19.49
CA GLY A 210 -12.75 -5.62 -18.33
C GLY A 210 -11.79 -5.35 -17.18
N HIS A 211 -10.48 -5.48 -17.42
CA HIS A 211 -9.46 -5.21 -16.41
C HIS A 211 -9.23 -3.70 -16.26
N PRO A 212 -9.05 -3.20 -15.03
CA PRO A 212 -8.84 -1.78 -14.78
C PRO A 212 -7.53 -1.28 -15.42
N PRO A 213 -7.49 -0.03 -15.90
CA PRO A 213 -6.28 0.53 -16.48
C PRO A 213 -5.16 0.64 -15.43
N ALA A 214 -3.95 0.28 -15.82
CA ALA A 214 -2.75 0.40 -14.99
C ALA A 214 -2.07 1.75 -15.25
N ASP A 215 -2.49 2.79 -14.53
CA ASP A 215 -1.89 4.12 -14.64
C ASP A 215 -0.76 4.30 -13.63
N LYS A 216 0.45 4.46 -14.13
CA LYS A 216 1.61 4.78 -13.30
C LYS A 216 1.56 6.27 -12.89
N PRO A 217 1.63 6.58 -11.58
CA PRO A 217 1.77 7.96 -11.12
C PRO A 217 3.15 8.52 -11.49
N ASP A 218 3.26 9.85 -11.59
CA ASP A 218 4.55 10.53 -11.72
C ASP A 218 5.00 10.95 -10.31
N ILE A 219 5.99 10.24 -9.76
CA ILE A 219 6.46 10.40 -8.37
C ILE A 219 7.96 10.66 -8.37
N ASP A 220 8.38 11.81 -7.83
CA ASP A 220 9.76 12.06 -7.42
C ASP A 220 9.97 11.53 -5.98
N ALA A 221 10.17 10.22 -5.88
CA ALA A 221 10.23 9.51 -4.60
C ALA A 221 11.40 9.99 -3.71
N GLU A 222 12.54 10.34 -4.32
CA GLU A 222 13.70 10.87 -3.62
C GLU A 222 13.39 12.25 -3.02
N ALA A 223 12.86 13.18 -3.83
CA ALA A 223 12.56 14.52 -3.36
C ALA A 223 11.49 14.53 -2.27
N GLU A 224 10.43 13.74 -2.41
CA GLU A 224 9.37 13.65 -1.41
C GLU A 224 9.87 12.99 -0.11
N ALA A 225 10.64 11.90 -0.19
CA ALA A 225 11.23 11.29 1.00
C ALA A 225 12.16 12.26 1.74
N ALA A 226 13.00 13.00 1.02
CA ALA A 226 13.87 14.03 1.60
C ALA A 226 13.06 15.13 2.31
N GLN A 227 11.97 15.60 1.71
CA GLN A 227 11.08 16.58 2.31
C GLN A 227 10.43 16.06 3.60
N LEU A 228 9.99 14.80 3.61
CA LEU A 228 9.36 14.18 4.79
C LEU A 228 10.37 14.00 5.94
N HIS A 229 11.59 13.56 5.64
CA HIS A 229 12.66 13.44 6.62
C HIS A 229 13.03 14.79 7.23
N GLU A 230 13.18 15.83 6.39
CA GLU A 230 13.48 17.17 6.86
C GLU A 230 12.37 17.74 7.76
N ALA A 231 11.11 17.50 7.39
CA ALA A 231 9.96 17.91 8.19
C ALA A 231 9.97 17.20 9.56
N LEU A 232 10.21 15.88 9.58
CA LEU A 232 10.28 15.10 10.82
C LEU A 232 11.44 15.58 11.71
N HIS A 233 12.61 15.83 11.12
CA HIS A 233 13.78 16.35 11.84
C HIS A 233 13.52 17.73 12.45
N THR A 234 12.96 18.66 11.65
CA THR A 234 12.61 20.00 12.11
C THR A 234 11.61 19.96 13.25
N GLN A 235 10.59 19.10 13.16
CA GLN A 235 9.61 18.94 14.24
C GLN A 235 10.25 18.33 15.49
N HIS A 236 11.10 17.31 15.36
CA HIS A 236 11.83 16.73 16.48
C HIS A 236 12.66 17.78 17.23
N ALA A 237 13.46 18.55 16.48
CA ALA A 237 14.30 19.60 17.06
C ALA A 237 13.48 20.67 17.81
N ARG A 238 12.32 21.05 17.26
CA ARG A 238 11.38 21.97 17.94
C ARG A 238 10.83 21.35 19.23
N ARG A 239 10.43 20.09 19.20
CA ARG A 239 9.87 19.35 20.34
C ARG A 239 10.89 19.16 21.47
N GLN A 240 12.14 18.84 21.13
CA GLN A 240 13.26 18.80 22.09
C GLN A 240 13.45 20.15 22.79
N ARG A 241 13.43 21.26 22.05
CA ARG A 241 13.56 22.60 22.61
C ARG A 241 12.43 22.92 23.61
N LEU A 242 11.18 22.64 23.24
CA LEU A 242 10.02 22.84 24.12
C LEU A 242 10.11 21.99 25.40
N ALA A 243 10.55 20.74 25.29
CA ALA A 243 10.74 19.88 26.46
C ALA A 243 11.83 20.44 27.40
N ALA A 244 12.95 20.92 26.85
CA ALA A 244 14.04 21.52 27.63
C ALA A 244 13.61 22.82 28.34
N GLU A 245 12.86 23.69 27.65
CA GLU A 245 12.27 24.90 28.22
C GLU A 245 11.33 24.56 29.38
N THR A 246 10.46 23.57 29.20
CA THR A 246 9.51 23.11 30.22
C THR A 246 10.22 22.54 31.45
N LEU A 247 11.24 21.70 31.25
CA LEU A 247 12.06 21.16 32.35
C LEU A 247 12.79 22.25 33.12
N SER A 248 13.31 23.26 32.42
CA SER A 248 14.00 24.40 33.03
C SER A 248 13.08 25.24 33.92
N LEU A 249 11.80 25.38 33.54
CA LEU A 249 10.79 26.04 34.37
C LEU A 249 10.43 25.21 35.61
N ALA A 250 10.22 23.91 35.44
CA ALA A 250 9.90 22.99 36.54
C ALA A 250 11.04 22.88 37.57
N ALA A 251 12.29 23.04 37.16
CA ALA A 251 13.44 23.05 38.06
C ALA A 251 13.62 24.35 38.86
N ARG A 252 12.90 25.42 38.49
CA ARG A 252 12.96 26.74 39.14
C ARG A 252 11.80 27.00 40.10
N SER A 253 10.75 26.18 40.05
CA SER A 253 9.62 26.17 40.99
C SER A 253 9.92 25.31 42.20
#